data_AF-A0A1Q5CVG6-F1
#
_entry.id   AF-A0A1Q5CVG6-F1
#
_cell.length_a   1.000
_cell.length_b   1.000
_cell.length_c   1.000
_cell.angle_alpha   90.00
_cell.angle_beta   90.00
_cell.angle_gamma   90.00
#
_symmetry.space_group_name_H-M   'P 1'
#
loop_
_entity.id
_entity.type
_entity.pdbx_description
1 polymer ?
#
loop_
_entity_poly.entity_id
_entity_poly.type
_entity_poly.pdbx_seq_one_letter_code
_entity_poly.pdbx_strand_id
1 'polypeptide(L)'
;MRNHPAVVLVAVLLSTLALPVSLTGASVALPDIGRDLDAGLAGVQWVVNGYNATFASFMLATGALADLFGRRRVYAIGVMVFAAGGLLASVADSILLLDVARALAGVGAAAAATSASALLAGTFQGRAQARAFGVFGTTIGVGLAFGPSIAGLLIEGFGWRAVFAAPALAACAVLALVPLLPESRQPHPGRVDWPGTVSFTAALLLLIFGFVQGPEYGWAAPVILAAFTAAAALLVAFVRVERRRTDPMFDLALLASPRFLGICLAAATIVAVLVPLLVYLPSYLTTVVGLSAGAAGATLILLTAPTLVLPLLSGALTRLVPATAVTVVSVTVVAVGAAWATVLGPHADTATLAGPLLTIGVGVGLSIGLLDAIAIGSVAPARAATGAGMINTARLTSETVAIAVVGAVLASTTAGRLADPGFTGGLRAVLWSMAGLAAAAAVAVAVLVRRGAARVGPAETVTDAEPVTGQAAA
;
A
#
# COMPACT_ATOMS: atom_id res chain seq x y z
N MET A 1 4.58 -15.66 -28.87
CA MET A 1 3.81 -14.46 -28.52
C MET A 1 4.83 -13.39 -28.11
N ARG A 2 4.99 -12.30 -28.87
CA ARG A 2 5.96 -11.25 -28.54
C ARG A 2 5.43 -10.46 -27.35
N ASN A 3 6.06 -10.61 -26.19
CA ASN A 3 5.80 -9.72 -25.06
C ASN A 3 6.16 -8.29 -25.51
N HIS A 4 5.22 -7.36 -25.44
CA HIS A 4 5.47 -5.95 -25.68
C HIS A 4 5.50 -5.23 -24.32
N PRO A 5 6.68 -5.06 -23.68
CA PRO A 5 6.80 -4.37 -22.40
C PRO A 5 6.14 -2.98 -22.40
N ALA A 6 6.18 -2.30 -23.55
CA ALA A 6 5.51 -1.02 -23.75
C ALA A 6 3.99 -1.11 -23.59
N VAL A 7 3.34 -2.17 -24.09
CA VAL A 7 1.89 -2.37 -23.96
C VAL A 7 1.51 -2.63 -22.51
N VAL A 8 2.31 -3.43 -21.78
CA VAL A 8 2.10 -3.66 -20.34
C VAL A 8 2.20 -2.33 -19.59
N LEU A 9 3.23 -1.53 -19.86
CA LEU A 9 3.41 -0.24 -19.21
C LEU A 9 2.24 0.70 -19.53
N VAL A 10 1.86 0.86 -20.80
CA VAL A 10 0.76 1.75 -21.19
C VAL A 10 -0.57 1.33 -20.56
N ALA A 11 -0.93 0.04 -20.62
CA ALA A 11 -2.16 -0.46 -20.03
C ALA A 11 -2.18 -0.22 -18.50
N VAL A 12 -1.08 -0.54 -17.82
CA VAL A 12 -0.94 -0.33 -16.38
C VAL A 12 -1.01 1.15 -16.03
N LEU A 13 -0.30 2.03 -16.73
CA LEU A 13 -0.32 3.47 -16.43
C LEU A 13 -1.69 4.08 -16.68
N LEU A 14 -2.37 3.72 -17.78
CA LEU A 14 -3.73 4.20 -18.06
C LEU A 14 -4.72 3.77 -16.96
N SER A 15 -4.71 2.50 -16.55
CA SER A 15 -5.57 2.06 -15.44
C SER A 15 -5.21 2.77 -14.14
N THR A 16 -3.91 2.89 -13.86
CA THR A 16 -3.38 3.48 -12.62
C THR A 16 -3.64 4.98 -12.53
N LEU A 17 -3.85 5.67 -13.65
CA LEU A 17 -4.32 7.05 -13.65
C LEU A 17 -5.83 7.13 -13.37
N ALA A 18 -6.62 6.21 -13.92
CA ALA A 18 -8.08 6.21 -13.77
C ALA A 18 -8.54 5.96 -12.33
N LEU A 19 -7.90 5.02 -11.60
CA LEU A 19 -8.33 4.67 -10.23
C LEU A 19 -8.25 5.87 -9.25
N PRO A 20 -7.12 6.59 -9.17
CA PRO A 20 -6.97 7.71 -8.24
C PRO A 20 -7.75 8.96 -8.67
N VAL A 21 -7.96 9.17 -9.97
CA VAL A 21 -8.85 10.23 -10.46
C VAL A 21 -10.30 9.95 -10.05
N SER A 22 -10.76 8.70 -10.17
CA SER A 22 -12.09 8.30 -9.69
C SER A 22 -12.23 8.45 -8.18
N LEU A 23 -11.15 8.18 -7.44
CA LEU A 23 -11.07 8.33 -5.99
C LEU A 23 -11.23 9.79 -5.55
N THR A 24 -10.39 10.69 -6.05
CA THR A 24 -10.37 12.10 -5.58
C THR A 24 -11.41 12.97 -6.25
N GLY A 25 -11.80 12.64 -7.49
CA GLY A 25 -12.85 13.37 -8.20
C GLY A 25 -14.22 13.25 -7.56
N ALA A 26 -14.54 12.09 -6.96
CA ALA A 26 -15.81 11.85 -6.28
C ALA A 26 -16.07 12.87 -5.15
N SER A 27 -15.02 13.28 -4.43
CA SER A 27 -15.12 14.27 -3.36
C SER A 27 -15.57 15.66 -3.85
N VAL A 28 -15.22 16.01 -5.09
CA VAL A 28 -15.61 17.30 -5.71
C VAL A 28 -17.09 17.29 -6.11
N ALA A 29 -17.60 16.12 -6.52
CA ALA A 29 -18.98 15.94 -6.95
C ALA A 29 -20.01 15.90 -5.80
N LEU A 30 -19.57 15.73 -4.54
CA LEU A 30 -20.45 15.50 -3.39
C LEU A 30 -21.57 16.55 -3.23
N PRO A 31 -21.32 17.87 -3.33
CA PRO A 31 -22.37 18.87 -3.18
C PRO A 31 -23.46 18.74 -4.24
N ASP A 32 -23.08 18.40 -5.47
CA ASP A 32 -24.01 18.27 -6.60
C ASP A 32 -24.79 16.96 -6.50
N ILE A 33 -24.13 15.87 -6.11
CA ILE A 33 -24.77 14.58 -5.80
C ILE A 33 -25.84 14.75 -4.71
N GLY A 34 -25.50 15.45 -3.63
CA GLY A 34 -26.43 15.68 -2.51
C GLY A 34 -27.69 16.44 -2.94
N ARG A 35 -27.55 17.45 -3.82
CA ARG A 35 -28.69 18.20 -4.35
C ARG A 35 -29.51 17.41 -5.38
N ASP A 36 -28.84 16.67 -6.27
CA ASP A 36 -29.49 15.97 -7.38
C ASP A 36 -30.20 14.68 -6.94
N LEU A 37 -29.66 13.97 -5.94
CA LEU A 37 -30.21 12.71 -5.44
C LEU A 37 -30.99 12.86 -4.12
N ASP A 38 -31.24 14.11 -3.68
CA ASP A 38 -31.88 14.45 -2.39
C ASP A 38 -31.30 13.64 -1.22
N ALA A 39 -29.97 13.54 -1.19
CA ALA A 39 -29.25 12.69 -0.28
C ALA A 39 -28.71 13.49 0.92
N GLY A 40 -29.00 13.00 2.13
CA GLY A 40 -28.41 13.53 3.34
C GLY A 40 -26.88 13.39 3.35
N LEU A 41 -26.20 14.19 4.18
CA LEU A 41 -24.74 14.24 4.28
C LEU A 41 -24.10 12.85 4.39
N ALA A 42 -24.73 11.96 5.16
CA ALA A 42 -24.21 10.61 5.36
C ALA A 42 -24.20 9.77 4.08
N GLY A 43 -25.30 9.78 3.32
CA GLY A 43 -25.36 9.04 2.04
C GLY A 43 -24.34 9.58 1.03
N VAL A 44 -24.17 10.90 0.99
CA VAL A 44 -23.20 11.53 0.07
C VAL A 44 -21.75 11.17 0.43
N GLN A 45 -21.40 11.05 1.71
CA GLN A 45 -20.04 10.65 2.13
C GLN A 45 -19.72 9.19 1.77
N TRP A 46 -20.72 8.31 1.74
CA TRP A 46 -20.57 6.92 1.33
C TRP A 46 -20.06 6.73 -0.10
N VAL A 47 -20.31 7.69 -0.99
CA VAL A 47 -19.81 7.68 -2.38
C VAL A 47 -18.27 7.62 -2.43
N VAL A 48 -17.60 8.30 -1.50
CA VAL A 48 -16.13 8.29 -1.38
C VAL A 48 -15.70 7.17 -0.45
N ASN A 49 -16.32 7.06 0.72
CA ASN A 49 -15.91 6.13 1.77
C ASN A 49 -16.09 4.67 1.36
N GLY A 50 -17.18 4.33 0.66
CA GLY A 50 -17.46 2.97 0.19
C GLY A 50 -16.43 2.47 -0.83
N TYR A 51 -16.01 3.35 -1.75
CA TYR A 51 -14.90 3.05 -2.67
C TYR A 51 -13.60 2.86 -1.91
N ASN A 52 -13.27 3.75 -0.97
CA ASN A 52 -12.00 3.68 -0.22
C ASN A 52 -11.91 2.41 0.62
N ALA A 53 -12.99 2.09 1.32
CA ALA A 53 -13.08 0.91 2.16
C ALA A 53 -12.88 -0.35 1.31
N THR A 54 -13.66 -0.53 0.25
CA THR A 54 -13.56 -1.72 -0.60
C THR A 54 -12.22 -1.79 -1.35
N PHE A 55 -11.74 -0.67 -1.89
CA PHE A 55 -10.42 -0.58 -2.53
C PHE A 55 -9.33 -1.08 -1.59
N ALA A 56 -9.26 -0.52 -0.40
CA ALA A 56 -8.26 -0.88 0.58
C ALA A 56 -8.42 -2.36 1.00
N SER A 57 -9.59 -2.78 1.45
CA SER A 57 -9.80 -4.11 2.03
C SER A 57 -9.60 -5.27 1.07
N PHE A 58 -9.91 -5.07 -0.22
CA PHE A 58 -9.76 -6.12 -1.23
C PHE A 58 -8.37 -6.16 -1.88
N MET A 59 -7.47 -5.19 -1.62
CA MET A 59 -6.13 -5.20 -2.23
C MET A 59 -5.39 -6.50 -1.91
N LEU A 60 -5.40 -6.95 -0.65
CA LEU A 60 -4.72 -8.20 -0.32
C LEU A 60 -5.40 -9.43 -0.94
N ALA A 61 -6.73 -9.54 -0.80
CA ALA A 61 -7.49 -10.67 -1.32
C ALA A 61 -7.26 -10.85 -2.82
N THR A 62 -7.29 -9.75 -3.55
CA THR A 62 -7.10 -9.74 -5.00
C THR A 62 -5.65 -9.97 -5.40
N GLY A 63 -4.67 -9.54 -4.59
CA GLY A 63 -3.26 -9.91 -4.78
C GLY A 63 -3.03 -11.42 -4.67
N ALA A 64 -3.60 -12.06 -3.64
CA ALA A 64 -3.53 -13.52 -3.49
C ALA A 64 -4.24 -14.24 -4.65
N LEU A 65 -5.43 -13.76 -5.06
CA LEU A 65 -6.13 -14.28 -6.23
C LEU A 65 -5.29 -14.14 -7.51
N ALA A 66 -4.56 -13.03 -7.67
CA ALA A 66 -3.72 -12.77 -8.84
C ALA A 66 -2.56 -13.76 -8.94
N ASP A 67 -1.93 -14.09 -7.83
CA ASP A 67 -0.85 -15.09 -7.79
C ASP A 67 -1.35 -16.52 -8.10
N LEU A 68 -2.60 -16.83 -7.73
CA LEU A 68 -3.22 -18.14 -7.93
C LEU A 68 -3.83 -18.33 -9.34
N PHE A 69 -4.71 -17.42 -9.75
CA PHE A 69 -5.49 -17.56 -10.99
C PHE A 69 -4.76 -17.00 -12.21
N GLY A 70 -3.69 -16.23 -11.99
CA GLY A 70 -2.90 -15.57 -13.02
C GLY A 70 -3.15 -14.06 -13.02
N ARG A 71 -2.03 -13.32 -13.08
CA ARG A 71 -2.00 -11.87 -12.89
C ARG A 71 -2.81 -11.13 -13.95
N ARG A 72 -2.78 -11.61 -15.21
CA ARG A 72 -3.53 -10.98 -16.29
C ARG A 72 -5.03 -11.20 -16.15
N ARG A 73 -5.47 -12.39 -15.72
CA ARG A 73 -6.90 -12.67 -15.52
C ARG A 73 -7.49 -11.81 -14.42
N VAL A 74 -6.82 -11.72 -13.28
CA VAL A 74 -7.30 -10.90 -12.16
C VAL A 74 -7.23 -9.41 -12.48
N TYR A 75 -6.20 -8.97 -13.21
CA TYR A 75 -6.16 -7.61 -13.76
C TYR A 75 -7.36 -7.32 -14.66
N ALA A 76 -7.66 -8.19 -15.62
CA ALA A 76 -8.78 -8.04 -16.55
C ALA A 76 -10.13 -7.95 -15.82
N ILE A 77 -10.37 -8.87 -14.88
CA ILE A 77 -11.58 -8.88 -14.05
C ILE A 77 -11.66 -7.60 -13.23
N GLY A 78 -10.56 -7.17 -12.61
CA GLY A 78 -10.51 -5.94 -11.83
C GLY A 78 -10.86 -4.70 -12.64
N VAL A 79 -10.22 -4.53 -13.80
CA VAL A 79 -10.51 -3.40 -14.72
C VAL A 79 -11.97 -3.46 -15.20
N MET A 80 -12.51 -4.65 -15.48
CA MET A 80 -13.90 -4.82 -15.89
C MET A 80 -14.89 -4.45 -14.79
N VAL A 81 -14.65 -4.90 -13.56
CA VAL A 81 -15.49 -4.56 -12.40
C VAL A 81 -15.41 -3.07 -12.08
N PHE A 82 -14.23 -2.46 -12.19
CA PHE A 82 -14.06 -1.02 -12.03
C PHE A 82 -14.82 -0.23 -13.10
N ALA A 83 -14.69 -0.62 -14.37
CA ALA A 83 -15.42 0.01 -15.48
C ALA A 83 -16.94 -0.13 -15.31
N ALA A 84 -17.43 -1.33 -14.97
CA ALA A 84 -18.85 -1.56 -14.72
C ALA A 84 -19.37 -0.73 -13.55
N GLY A 85 -18.64 -0.69 -12.43
CA GLY A 85 -19.00 0.14 -11.27
C GLY A 85 -19.02 1.63 -11.60
N GLY A 86 -18.04 2.14 -12.36
CA GLY A 86 -18.02 3.54 -12.78
C GLY A 86 -19.13 3.91 -13.77
N LEU A 87 -19.47 3.01 -14.72
CA LEU A 87 -20.60 3.19 -15.63
C LEU A 87 -21.94 3.16 -14.87
N LEU A 88 -22.12 2.21 -13.95
CA LEU A 88 -23.30 2.15 -13.08
C LEU A 88 -23.44 3.42 -12.23
N ALA A 89 -22.33 3.91 -11.65
CA ALA A 89 -22.31 5.16 -10.91
C ALA A 89 -22.69 6.37 -11.79
N SER A 90 -22.32 6.35 -13.07
CA SER A 90 -22.65 7.45 -14.00
C SER A 90 -24.12 7.50 -14.39
N VAL A 91 -24.87 6.39 -14.26
CA VAL A 91 -26.31 6.34 -14.56
C VAL A 91 -27.16 6.24 -13.29
N ALA A 92 -26.54 6.34 -12.12
CA ALA A 92 -27.25 6.18 -10.85
C ALA A 92 -28.30 7.28 -10.66
N ASP A 93 -29.50 6.85 -10.27
CA ASP A 93 -30.69 7.65 -10.00
C ASP A 93 -31.01 7.74 -8.49
N SER A 94 -30.26 7.02 -7.66
CA SER A 94 -30.41 6.98 -6.21
C SER A 94 -29.05 6.87 -5.54
N ILE A 95 -28.95 7.42 -4.32
CA ILE A 95 -27.69 7.42 -3.56
C ILE A 95 -27.23 5.99 -3.23
N LEU A 96 -28.17 5.09 -2.92
CA LEU A 96 -27.85 3.70 -2.63
C LEU A 96 -27.23 2.98 -3.83
N LEU A 97 -27.80 3.19 -5.03
CA LEU A 97 -27.23 2.61 -6.25
C LEU A 97 -25.84 3.17 -6.53
N LEU A 98 -25.65 4.48 -6.33
CA LEU A 98 -24.34 5.13 -6.46
C LEU A 98 -23.33 4.52 -5.48
N ASP A 99 -23.68 4.37 -4.20
CA ASP A 99 -22.81 3.81 -3.17
C ASP A 99 -22.42 2.35 -3.46
N VAL A 100 -23.38 1.53 -3.90
CA VAL A 100 -23.12 0.14 -4.30
C VAL A 100 -22.20 0.10 -5.52
N ALA A 101 -22.44 0.97 -6.51
CA ALA A 101 -21.60 1.07 -7.70
C ALA A 101 -20.17 1.50 -7.36
N ARG A 102 -20.01 2.42 -6.39
CA ARG A 102 -18.72 2.86 -5.86
C ARG A 102 -18.00 1.77 -5.09
N ALA A 103 -18.70 1.01 -4.26
CA ALA A 103 -18.16 -0.15 -3.57
C ALA A 103 -17.66 -1.21 -4.57
N LEU A 104 -18.46 -1.51 -5.61
CA LEU A 104 -18.04 -2.42 -6.69
C LEU A 104 -16.80 -1.88 -7.41
N ALA A 105 -16.79 -0.59 -7.75
CA ALA A 105 -15.64 0.04 -8.39
C ALA A 105 -14.38 -0.08 -7.52
N GLY A 106 -14.47 0.09 -6.19
CA GLY A 106 -13.34 -0.09 -5.29
C GLY A 106 -12.78 -1.51 -5.30
N VAL A 107 -13.63 -2.54 -5.29
CA VAL A 107 -13.19 -3.95 -5.44
C VAL A 107 -12.45 -4.15 -6.77
N GLY A 108 -12.98 -3.61 -7.86
CA GLY A 108 -12.34 -3.69 -9.18
C GLY A 108 -10.99 -2.96 -9.22
N ALA A 109 -10.94 -1.76 -8.64
CA ALA A 109 -9.73 -0.97 -8.51
C ALA A 109 -8.65 -1.70 -7.71
N ALA A 110 -9.03 -2.39 -6.63
CA ALA A 110 -8.11 -3.18 -5.81
C ALA A 110 -7.45 -4.30 -6.63
N ALA A 111 -8.28 -5.07 -7.35
CA ALA A 111 -7.82 -6.15 -8.21
C ALA A 111 -6.94 -5.65 -9.36
N ALA A 112 -7.31 -4.54 -9.98
CA ALA A 112 -6.52 -3.91 -11.02
C ALA A 112 -5.17 -3.43 -10.48
N ALA A 113 -5.14 -2.73 -9.33
CA ALA A 113 -3.92 -2.17 -8.76
C ALA A 113 -2.91 -3.24 -8.32
N THR A 114 -3.37 -4.29 -7.62
CA THR A 114 -2.49 -5.36 -7.13
C THR A 114 -1.98 -6.24 -8.27
N SER A 115 -2.83 -6.51 -9.26
CA SER A 115 -2.41 -7.26 -10.44
C SER A 115 -1.50 -6.43 -11.36
N ALA A 116 -1.71 -5.12 -11.45
CA ALA A 116 -0.86 -4.21 -12.23
C ALA A 116 0.58 -4.16 -11.70
N SER A 117 0.75 -4.01 -10.39
CA SER A 117 2.08 -4.03 -9.76
C SER A 117 2.78 -5.38 -9.97
N ALA A 118 2.03 -6.48 -9.87
CA ALA A 118 2.54 -7.83 -10.12
C ALA A 118 2.89 -8.07 -11.61
N LEU A 119 2.14 -7.50 -12.55
CA LEU A 119 2.43 -7.54 -13.99
C LEU A 119 3.69 -6.72 -14.32
N LEU A 120 3.83 -5.52 -13.75
CA LEU A 120 5.04 -4.71 -13.89
C LEU A 120 6.27 -5.44 -13.36
N ALA A 121 6.18 -6.02 -12.16
CA ALA A 121 7.27 -6.77 -11.54
C ALA A 121 7.65 -8.04 -12.33
N GLY A 122 6.68 -8.70 -12.96
CA GLY A 122 6.95 -9.87 -13.81
C GLY A 122 7.52 -9.52 -15.19
N THR A 123 7.21 -8.33 -15.71
CA THR A 123 7.59 -7.92 -17.08
C THR A 123 8.94 -7.22 -17.13
N PHE A 124 9.26 -6.40 -16.13
CA PHE A 124 10.49 -5.59 -16.10
C PHE A 124 11.47 -6.11 -15.06
N GLN A 125 12.77 -6.00 -15.35
CA GLN A 125 13.85 -6.42 -14.45
C GLN A 125 14.88 -5.30 -14.28
N GLY A 126 15.56 -5.26 -13.13
CA GLY A 126 16.66 -4.33 -12.84
C GLY A 126 16.28 -2.85 -13.00
N ARG A 127 17.11 -2.06 -13.71
CA ARG A 127 16.88 -0.61 -13.90
C ARG A 127 15.57 -0.28 -14.60
N ALA A 128 15.12 -1.14 -15.52
CA ALA A 128 13.85 -0.93 -16.23
C ALA A 128 12.65 -1.11 -15.29
N GLN A 129 12.73 -2.05 -14.35
CA GLN A 129 11.71 -2.26 -13.32
C GLN A 129 11.59 -1.04 -12.42
N ALA A 130 12.73 -0.52 -11.94
CA ALA A 130 12.76 0.64 -11.08
C ALA A 130 12.19 1.90 -11.76
N ARG A 131 12.48 2.11 -13.05
CA ARG A 131 11.85 3.17 -13.87
C ARG A 131 10.34 2.95 -14.03
N ALA A 132 9.91 1.72 -14.30
CA ALA A 132 8.50 1.40 -14.47
C ALA A 132 7.70 1.65 -13.19
N PHE A 133 8.23 1.27 -12.02
CA PHE A 133 7.63 1.58 -10.72
C PHE A 133 7.68 3.08 -10.39
N GLY A 134 8.74 3.78 -10.81
CA GLY A 134 8.83 5.24 -10.71
C GLY A 134 7.68 5.93 -11.44
N VAL A 135 7.50 5.60 -12.73
CA VAL A 135 6.39 6.16 -13.53
C VAL A 135 5.03 5.71 -13.00
N PHE A 136 4.89 4.45 -12.57
CA PHE A 136 3.67 3.94 -11.93
C PHE A 136 3.27 4.77 -10.71
N GLY A 137 4.21 5.01 -9.79
CA GLY A 137 3.98 5.85 -8.61
C GLY A 137 3.69 7.32 -8.96
N THR A 138 4.41 7.88 -9.94
CA THR A 138 4.12 9.24 -10.44
C THR A 138 2.72 9.33 -11.01
N THR A 139 2.26 8.34 -11.78
CA THR A 139 0.90 8.31 -12.34
C THR A 139 -0.17 8.25 -11.25
N ILE A 140 0.05 7.49 -10.18
CA ILE A 140 -0.84 7.52 -9.00
C ILE A 140 -0.89 8.94 -8.42
N GLY A 141 0.28 9.55 -8.17
CA GLY A 141 0.38 10.90 -7.63
C GLY A 141 -0.28 11.96 -8.52
N VAL A 142 -0.13 11.86 -9.83
CA VAL A 142 -0.78 12.74 -10.82
C VAL A 142 -2.30 12.58 -10.73
N GLY A 143 -2.81 11.35 -10.70
CA GLY A 143 -4.24 11.09 -10.58
C GLY A 143 -4.83 11.64 -9.27
N LEU A 144 -4.09 11.53 -8.17
CA LEU A 144 -4.48 12.09 -6.87
C LEU A 144 -4.45 13.63 -6.87
N ALA A 145 -3.38 14.22 -7.40
CA ALA A 145 -3.17 15.66 -7.37
C ALA A 145 -4.12 16.42 -8.32
N PHE A 146 -4.31 15.91 -9.53
CA PHE A 146 -5.15 16.55 -10.54
C PHE A 146 -6.57 16.02 -10.59
N GLY A 147 -6.89 14.92 -9.89
CA GLY A 147 -8.23 14.35 -9.91
C GLY A 147 -9.32 15.36 -9.54
N PRO A 148 -9.15 16.23 -8.51
CA PRO A 148 -10.13 17.28 -8.22
C PRO A 148 -10.28 18.31 -9.35
N SER A 149 -9.19 18.73 -9.98
CA SER A 149 -9.24 19.69 -11.11
C SER A 149 -9.89 19.08 -12.34
N ILE A 150 -9.55 17.82 -12.67
CA ILE A 150 -10.17 17.07 -13.77
C ILE A 150 -11.66 16.91 -13.47
N ALA A 151 -12.03 16.56 -12.24
CA ALA A 151 -13.43 16.43 -11.84
C ALA A 151 -14.19 17.75 -11.94
N GLY A 152 -13.61 18.87 -11.50
CA GLY A 152 -14.23 20.20 -11.64
C GLY A 152 -14.57 20.54 -13.10
N LEU A 153 -13.61 20.34 -14.01
CA LEU A 153 -13.84 20.56 -15.45
C LEU A 153 -14.90 19.61 -16.03
N LEU A 154 -14.92 18.35 -15.58
CA LEU A 154 -15.94 17.39 -15.98
C LEU A 154 -17.33 17.78 -15.48
N ILE A 155 -17.43 18.25 -14.23
CA ILE A 155 -18.67 18.73 -13.62
C ILE A 155 -19.20 19.94 -14.39
N GLU A 156 -18.34 20.92 -14.67
CA GLU A 156 -18.72 22.14 -15.41
C GLU A 156 -19.22 21.84 -16.83
N GLY A 157 -18.57 20.92 -17.55
CA GLY A 157 -18.92 20.62 -18.94
C GLY A 157 -20.04 19.59 -19.12
N PHE A 158 -20.09 18.58 -18.26
CA PHE A 158 -20.91 17.37 -18.46
C PHE A 158 -21.66 16.91 -17.20
N GLY A 159 -21.57 17.65 -16.09
CA GLY A 159 -22.19 17.33 -14.82
C GLY A 159 -21.43 16.26 -14.01
N TRP A 160 -21.87 16.04 -12.77
CA TRP A 160 -21.18 15.18 -11.81
C TRP A 160 -21.06 13.72 -12.24
N ARG A 161 -22.00 13.21 -13.05
CA ARG A 161 -21.98 11.84 -13.59
C ARG A 161 -20.73 11.57 -14.44
N ALA A 162 -20.19 12.58 -15.10
CA ALA A 162 -18.98 12.47 -15.91
C ALA A 162 -17.73 12.12 -15.11
N VAL A 163 -17.69 12.47 -13.81
CA VAL A 163 -16.60 12.12 -12.88
C VAL A 163 -16.46 10.60 -12.74
N PHE A 164 -17.55 9.86 -12.88
CA PHE A 164 -17.55 8.39 -12.84
C PHE A 164 -17.42 7.76 -14.23
N ALA A 165 -18.05 8.36 -15.25
CA ALA A 165 -17.99 7.87 -16.61
C ALA A 165 -16.58 7.95 -17.22
N ALA A 166 -15.84 9.05 -17.03
CA ALA A 166 -14.54 9.24 -17.68
C ALA A 166 -13.48 8.21 -17.24
N PRO A 167 -13.26 7.95 -15.93
CA PRO A 167 -12.40 6.85 -15.50
C PRO A 167 -12.87 5.47 -15.97
N ALA A 168 -14.19 5.24 -16.03
CA ALA A 168 -14.76 3.98 -16.50
C ALA A 168 -14.49 3.75 -18.00
N LEU A 169 -14.63 4.79 -18.83
CA LEU A 169 -14.31 4.74 -20.26
C LEU A 169 -12.82 4.50 -20.49
N ALA A 170 -11.94 5.14 -19.70
CA ALA A 170 -10.52 4.87 -19.73
C ALA A 170 -10.21 3.40 -19.37
N ALA A 171 -10.91 2.83 -18.38
CA ALA A 171 -10.80 1.42 -18.04
C ALA A 171 -11.31 0.50 -19.16
N CYS A 172 -12.39 0.86 -19.87
CA CYS A 172 -12.83 0.14 -21.07
C CYS A 172 -11.75 0.14 -22.17
N ALA A 173 -11.05 1.27 -22.38
CA ALA A 173 -9.92 1.31 -23.31
C ALA A 173 -8.76 0.40 -22.87
N VAL A 174 -8.50 0.30 -21.56
CA VAL A 174 -7.51 -0.65 -21.02
C VAL A 174 -7.92 -2.10 -21.28
N LEU A 175 -9.21 -2.45 -21.19
CA LEU A 175 -9.70 -3.80 -21.50
C LEU A 175 -9.37 -4.24 -22.93
N ALA A 176 -9.35 -3.31 -23.89
CA ALA A 176 -8.94 -3.61 -25.26
C ALA A 176 -7.43 -3.99 -25.37
N LEU A 177 -6.60 -3.53 -24.42
CA LEU A 177 -5.18 -3.86 -24.35
C LEU A 177 -4.90 -5.16 -23.59
N VAL A 178 -5.85 -5.65 -22.78
CA VAL A 178 -5.68 -6.83 -21.92
C VAL A 178 -5.26 -8.10 -22.68
N PRO A 179 -5.81 -8.43 -23.87
CA PRO A 179 -5.42 -9.63 -24.61
C PRO A 179 -3.92 -9.65 -24.98
N LEU A 180 -3.28 -8.47 -25.06
CA LEU A 180 -1.87 -8.30 -25.41
C LEU A 180 -0.93 -8.45 -24.20
N LEU A 181 -1.47 -8.49 -22.97
CA LEU A 181 -0.68 -8.70 -21.76
C LEU A 181 -0.17 -10.15 -21.67
N PRO A 182 1.03 -10.35 -21.11
CA PRO A 182 1.53 -11.69 -20.82
C PRO A 182 0.72 -12.33 -19.69
N GLU A 183 0.41 -13.63 -19.81
CA GLU A 183 -0.07 -14.40 -18.67
C GLU A 183 1.11 -14.85 -17.83
N SER A 184 1.08 -14.56 -16.53
CA SER A 184 2.09 -15.01 -15.57
C SER A 184 1.38 -15.64 -14.38
N ARG A 185 1.78 -16.87 -14.07
CA ARG A 185 1.23 -17.71 -12.98
C ARG A 185 2.38 -18.28 -12.19
N GLN A 186 2.18 -18.49 -10.88
CA GLN A 186 3.12 -19.27 -10.10
C GLN A 186 3.14 -20.72 -10.64
N PRO A 187 4.31 -21.34 -10.85
CA PRO A 187 4.42 -22.71 -11.38
C PRO A 187 3.80 -23.78 -10.48
N HIS A 188 3.71 -23.52 -9.17
CA HIS A 188 3.11 -24.41 -8.17
C HIS A 188 2.16 -23.61 -7.27
N PRO A 189 0.93 -23.30 -7.73
CA PRO A 189 -0.04 -22.66 -6.86
C PRO A 189 -0.47 -23.66 -5.77
N GLY A 190 -0.24 -23.30 -4.51
CA GLY A 190 -0.80 -24.04 -3.37
C GLY A 190 -2.34 -24.04 -3.40
N ARG A 191 -2.97 -24.77 -2.47
CA ARG A 191 -4.44 -24.73 -2.29
C ARG A 191 -4.83 -23.41 -1.60
N VAL A 192 -5.98 -22.84 -1.98
CA VAL A 192 -6.49 -21.62 -1.35
C VAL A 192 -6.99 -21.94 0.06
N ASP A 193 -6.42 -21.31 1.08
CA ASP A 193 -6.99 -21.33 2.43
C ASP A 193 -8.19 -20.39 2.51
N TRP A 194 -9.31 -20.80 1.91
CA TRP A 194 -10.54 -19.99 1.86
C TRP A 194 -10.98 -19.47 3.24
N PRO A 195 -11.01 -20.29 4.31
CA PRO A 195 -11.34 -19.77 5.64
C PRO A 195 -10.35 -18.71 6.15
N GLY A 196 -9.04 -18.91 5.94
CA GLY A 196 -8.01 -17.92 6.30
C GLY A 196 -8.16 -16.63 5.51
N THR A 197 -8.29 -16.73 4.18
CA THR A 197 -8.51 -15.57 3.29
C THR A 197 -9.79 -14.82 3.65
N VAL A 198 -10.93 -15.50 3.79
CA VAL A 198 -12.22 -14.85 4.09
C VAL A 198 -12.18 -14.18 5.46
N SER A 199 -11.68 -14.85 6.49
CA SER A 199 -11.60 -14.27 7.84
C SER A 199 -10.65 -13.06 7.88
N PHE A 200 -9.50 -13.14 7.23
CA PHE A 200 -8.54 -12.04 7.15
C PHE A 200 -9.07 -10.84 6.35
N THR A 201 -9.64 -11.10 5.17
CA THR A 201 -10.24 -10.05 4.33
C THR A 201 -11.41 -9.39 5.02
N ALA A 202 -12.31 -10.15 5.65
CA ALA A 202 -13.43 -9.59 6.39
C ALA A 202 -12.96 -8.78 7.62
N ALA A 203 -11.90 -9.24 8.31
CA ALA A 203 -11.31 -8.49 9.42
C ALA A 203 -10.74 -7.15 8.96
N LEU A 204 -9.97 -7.14 7.87
CA LEU A 204 -9.45 -5.91 7.29
C LEU A 204 -10.57 -5.00 6.79
N LEU A 205 -11.63 -5.58 6.24
CA LEU A 205 -12.79 -4.82 5.78
C LEU A 205 -13.47 -4.08 6.91
N LEU A 206 -13.74 -4.76 8.03
CA LEU A 206 -14.34 -4.12 9.20
C LEU A 206 -13.39 -3.12 9.88
N LEU A 207 -12.09 -3.42 9.91
CA LEU A 207 -11.08 -2.52 10.46
C LEU A 207 -11.00 -1.21 9.66
N ILE A 208 -10.87 -1.33 8.33
CA ILE A 208 -10.78 -0.19 7.42
C ILE A 208 -12.11 0.56 7.42
N PHE A 209 -13.25 -0.13 7.39
CA PHE A 209 -14.57 0.49 7.53
C PHE A 209 -14.64 1.32 8.82
N GLY A 210 -14.20 0.79 9.96
CA GLY A 210 -14.18 1.51 11.23
C GLY A 210 -13.33 2.79 11.19
N PHE A 211 -12.19 2.77 10.50
CA PHE A 211 -11.37 3.97 10.31
C PHE A 211 -11.99 4.96 9.33
N VAL A 212 -12.43 4.49 8.17
CA VAL A 212 -12.97 5.36 7.11
C VAL A 212 -14.27 6.04 7.55
N GLN A 213 -15.15 5.31 8.26
CA GLN A 213 -16.45 5.80 8.70
C GLN A 213 -16.43 6.39 10.12
N GLY A 214 -15.37 6.17 10.88
CA GLY A 214 -15.20 6.70 12.24
C GLY A 214 -15.36 8.23 12.35
N PRO A 215 -14.77 9.05 11.46
CA PRO A 215 -14.96 10.50 11.45
C PRO A 215 -16.40 10.97 11.28
N GLU A 216 -17.23 10.19 10.57
CA GLU A 216 -18.60 10.55 10.23
C GLU A 216 -19.59 10.10 11.31
N TYR A 217 -19.58 8.80 11.64
CA TYR A 217 -20.50 8.24 12.66
C TYR A 217 -20.09 8.61 14.08
N GLY A 218 -18.82 9.00 14.28
CA GLY A 218 -18.20 9.18 15.57
C GLY A 218 -17.59 7.89 16.10
N TRP A 219 -16.40 8.01 16.69
CA TRP A 219 -15.60 6.87 17.16
C TRP A 219 -16.29 6.01 18.25
N ALA A 220 -17.23 6.59 18.99
CA ALA A 220 -17.99 5.91 20.03
C ALA A 220 -19.33 5.32 19.53
N ALA A 221 -19.68 5.49 18.25
CA ALA A 221 -20.93 4.96 17.72
C ALA A 221 -20.94 3.42 17.80
N PRO A 222 -22.08 2.79 18.17
CA PRO A 222 -22.18 1.34 18.29
C PRO A 222 -21.74 0.59 17.02
N VAL A 223 -22.00 1.15 15.84
CA VAL A 223 -21.60 0.56 14.55
C VAL A 223 -20.07 0.51 14.37
N ILE A 224 -19.36 1.55 14.80
CA ILE A 224 -17.89 1.63 14.71
C ILE A 224 -17.25 0.71 15.75
N LEU A 225 -17.77 0.70 16.98
CA LEU A 225 -17.31 -0.21 18.03
C LEU A 225 -17.57 -1.68 17.66
N ALA A 226 -18.73 -1.98 17.08
CA ALA A 226 -19.05 -3.31 16.58
C ALA A 226 -18.10 -3.72 15.44
N ALA A 227 -17.80 -2.82 14.51
CA ALA A 227 -16.85 -3.09 13.43
C ALA A 227 -15.44 -3.41 13.96
N PHE A 228 -14.91 -2.61 14.89
CA PHE A 228 -13.60 -2.89 15.50
C PHE A 228 -13.59 -4.19 16.31
N THR A 229 -14.66 -4.45 17.06
CA THR A 229 -14.78 -5.68 17.87
C THR A 229 -14.89 -6.91 16.98
N ALA A 230 -15.67 -6.85 15.91
CA ALA A 230 -15.81 -7.92 14.93
C ALA A 230 -14.52 -8.11 14.11
N ALA A 231 -13.81 -7.03 13.74
CA ALA A 231 -12.49 -7.11 13.13
C ALA A 231 -11.50 -7.85 14.05
N ALA A 232 -11.45 -7.49 15.33
CA ALA A 232 -10.62 -8.18 16.32
C ALA A 232 -11.01 -9.67 16.46
N ALA A 233 -12.30 -9.98 16.54
CA ALA A 233 -12.79 -11.35 16.62
C ALA A 233 -12.41 -12.18 15.38
N LEU A 234 -12.53 -11.60 14.18
CA LEU A 234 -12.15 -12.25 12.93
C LEU A 234 -10.64 -12.43 12.78
N LEU A 235 -9.81 -11.48 13.25
CA LEU A 235 -8.35 -11.68 13.33
C LEU A 235 -8.00 -12.84 14.27
N VAL A 236 -8.66 -12.95 15.42
CA VAL A 236 -8.45 -14.07 16.33
C VAL A 236 -8.92 -15.39 15.69
N ALA A 237 -10.05 -15.39 14.98
CA ALA A 237 -10.53 -16.55 14.24
C ALA A 237 -9.53 -16.97 13.15
N PHE A 238 -9.02 -16.01 12.38
CA PHE A 238 -7.98 -16.18 11.37
C PHE A 238 -6.74 -16.85 11.97
N VAL A 239 -6.21 -16.33 13.08
CA VAL A 239 -5.05 -16.93 13.77
C VAL A 239 -5.33 -18.37 14.21
N ARG A 240 -6.54 -18.69 14.67
CA ARG A 240 -6.92 -20.06 15.05
C ARG A 240 -7.05 -20.99 13.86
N VAL A 241 -7.55 -20.51 12.73
CA VAL A 241 -7.68 -21.27 11.48
C VAL A 241 -6.30 -21.61 10.94
N GLU A 242 -5.43 -20.61 10.80
CA GLU A 242 -4.06 -20.77 10.29
C GLU A 242 -3.23 -21.73 11.14
N ARG A 243 -3.37 -21.67 12.47
CA ARG A 243 -2.68 -22.62 13.39
C ARG A 243 -3.10 -24.08 13.22
N ARG A 244 -4.27 -24.35 12.65
CA ARG A 244 -4.84 -25.71 12.50
C ARG A 244 -4.68 -26.27 11.09
N ARG A 245 -4.29 -25.45 10.11
CA ARG A 245 -4.16 -25.83 8.71
C ARG A 245 -2.80 -26.48 8.42
N THR A 246 -2.80 -27.45 7.51
CA THR A 246 -1.59 -28.14 7.03
C THR A 246 -0.82 -27.32 5.99
N ASP A 247 -1.53 -26.55 5.16
CA ASP A 247 -0.98 -25.55 4.24
C ASP A 247 -1.55 -24.17 4.58
N PRO A 248 -1.05 -23.53 5.66
CA PRO A 248 -1.51 -22.20 6.07
C PRO A 248 -1.11 -21.12 5.06
N MET A 249 -1.96 -20.10 4.89
CA MET A 249 -1.61 -18.90 4.10
C MET A 249 -0.47 -18.14 4.79
N PHE A 250 -0.41 -18.20 6.12
CA PHE A 250 0.69 -17.67 6.91
C PHE A 250 1.26 -18.73 7.84
N ASP A 251 2.52 -19.08 7.66
CA ASP A 251 3.23 -19.90 8.64
C ASP A 251 3.50 -19.06 9.90
N LEU A 252 2.53 -19.04 10.81
CA LEU A 252 2.59 -18.31 12.08
C LEU A 252 3.74 -18.78 12.97
N ALA A 253 4.33 -19.96 12.72
CA ALA A 253 5.53 -20.40 13.42
C ALA A 253 6.75 -19.54 13.05
N LEU A 254 6.80 -18.95 11.85
CA LEU A 254 7.85 -18.01 11.47
C LEU A 254 7.79 -16.73 12.33
N LEU A 255 6.59 -16.25 12.69
CA LEU A 255 6.43 -15.10 13.59
C LEU A 255 6.88 -15.40 15.04
N ALA A 256 7.02 -16.68 15.42
CA ALA A 256 7.59 -17.04 16.72
C ALA A 256 9.10 -16.73 16.80
N SER A 257 9.78 -16.60 15.66
CA SER A 257 11.15 -16.10 15.59
C SER A 257 11.17 -14.59 15.83
N PRO A 258 11.80 -14.10 16.92
CA PRO A 258 11.88 -12.67 17.18
C PRO A 258 12.51 -11.90 16.02
N ARG A 259 13.51 -12.49 15.35
CA ARG A 259 14.17 -11.87 14.20
C ARG A 259 13.21 -11.68 13.03
N PHE A 260 12.46 -12.71 12.67
CA PHE A 260 11.51 -12.66 11.55
C PHE A 260 10.35 -11.70 11.83
N LEU A 261 9.84 -11.69 13.07
CA LEU A 261 8.85 -10.69 13.50
C LEU A 261 9.39 -9.25 13.39
N GLY A 262 10.64 -9.03 13.79
CA GLY A 262 11.31 -7.73 13.63
C GLY A 262 11.40 -7.29 12.17
N ILE A 263 11.75 -8.19 11.26
CA ILE A 263 11.81 -7.90 9.81
C ILE A 263 10.42 -7.53 9.28
N CYS A 264 9.38 -8.27 9.65
CA CYS A 264 8.00 -7.97 9.25
C CYS A 264 7.54 -6.60 9.77
N LEU A 265 7.84 -6.28 11.04
CA LEU A 265 7.53 -4.98 11.64
C LEU A 265 8.25 -3.85 10.92
N ALA A 266 9.55 -3.98 10.66
CA ALA A 266 10.32 -2.98 9.92
C ALA A 266 9.75 -2.78 8.51
N ALA A 267 9.44 -3.87 7.80
CA ALA A 267 8.85 -3.83 6.46
C ALA A 267 7.50 -3.10 6.44
N ALA A 268 6.61 -3.45 7.38
CA ALA A 268 5.30 -2.84 7.58
C ALA A 268 5.38 -1.34 7.89
N THR A 269 6.22 -0.95 8.85
CA THR A 269 6.39 0.45 9.27
C THR A 269 6.87 1.33 8.13
N ILE A 270 7.85 0.86 7.35
CA ILE A 270 8.45 1.66 6.28
C ILE A 270 7.42 2.01 5.21
N VAL A 271 6.60 1.04 4.82
CA VAL A 271 5.56 1.28 3.81
C VAL A 271 4.37 2.05 4.39
N ALA A 272 4.06 1.88 5.68
CA ALA A 272 3.05 2.66 6.39
C ALA A 272 3.40 4.15 6.51
N VAL A 273 4.68 4.52 6.42
CA VAL A 273 5.11 5.93 6.34
C VAL A 273 5.20 6.38 4.88
N LEU A 274 5.89 5.62 4.03
CA LEU A 274 6.15 6.00 2.63
C LEU A 274 4.86 6.16 1.82
N VAL A 275 3.98 5.17 1.86
CA VAL A 275 2.85 5.10 0.92
C VAL A 275 1.83 6.20 1.18
N PRO A 276 1.37 6.47 2.42
CA PRO A 276 0.48 7.59 2.63
C PRO A 276 1.11 8.94 2.28
N LEU A 277 2.43 9.12 2.44
CA LEU A 277 3.11 10.33 1.97
C LEU A 277 3.04 10.45 0.44
N LEU A 278 3.29 9.36 -0.31
CA LEU A 278 3.14 9.38 -1.76
C LEU A 278 1.70 9.65 -2.21
N VAL A 279 0.72 9.34 -1.38
CA VAL A 279 -0.71 9.55 -1.66
C VAL A 279 -1.15 10.98 -1.32
N TYR A 280 -0.89 11.45 -0.10
CA TYR A 280 -1.48 12.69 0.42
C TYR A 280 -0.58 13.92 0.26
N LEU A 281 0.75 13.75 0.23
CA LEU A 281 1.69 14.88 0.07
C LEU A 281 1.54 15.62 -1.28
N PRO A 282 1.36 14.96 -2.45
CA PRO A 282 1.15 15.68 -3.71
C PRO A 282 -0.07 16.61 -3.66
N SER A 283 -1.17 16.12 -3.07
CA SER A 283 -2.39 16.92 -2.89
C SER A 283 -2.17 18.10 -1.96
N TYR A 284 -1.42 17.92 -0.87
CA TYR A 284 -1.07 19.02 0.04
C TYR A 284 -0.21 20.08 -0.66
N LEU A 285 0.84 19.66 -1.36
CA LEU A 285 1.76 20.57 -2.06
C LEU A 285 1.06 21.40 -3.15
N THR A 286 0.06 20.82 -3.81
CA THR A 286 -0.69 21.51 -4.87
C THR A 286 -1.83 22.37 -4.33
N THR A 287 -2.59 21.84 -3.37
CA THR A 287 -3.85 22.49 -2.91
C THR A 287 -3.61 23.49 -1.79
N VAL A 288 -2.68 23.20 -0.87
CA VAL A 288 -2.42 24.04 0.32
C VAL A 288 -1.19 24.93 0.10
N VAL A 289 -0.10 24.36 -0.41
CA VAL A 289 1.14 25.13 -0.68
C VAL A 289 1.06 25.90 -2.00
N GLY A 290 0.23 25.44 -2.96
CA GLY A 290 0.06 26.11 -4.25
C GLY A 290 1.15 25.81 -5.28
N LEU A 291 1.92 24.75 -5.12
CA LEU A 291 2.91 24.33 -6.12
C LEU A 291 2.23 23.81 -7.39
N SER A 292 2.85 24.05 -8.54
CA SER A 292 2.47 23.35 -9.77
C SER A 292 2.70 21.85 -9.60
N ALA A 293 1.94 21.00 -10.30
CA ALA A 293 2.14 19.55 -10.13
C ALA A 293 3.51 19.05 -10.62
N GLY A 294 4.11 19.74 -11.59
CA GLY A 294 5.50 19.46 -11.99
C GLY A 294 6.46 19.72 -10.83
N ALA A 295 6.28 20.83 -10.10
CA ALA A 295 7.06 21.14 -8.91
C ALA A 295 6.76 20.18 -7.74
N ALA A 296 5.49 19.83 -7.50
CA ALA A 296 5.12 18.83 -6.50
C ALA A 296 5.74 17.46 -6.82
N GLY A 297 5.67 17.03 -8.07
CA GLY A 297 6.33 15.82 -8.56
C GLY A 297 7.84 15.85 -8.39
N ALA A 298 8.49 16.97 -8.71
CA ALA A 298 9.92 17.17 -8.48
C ALA A 298 10.28 17.11 -6.99
N THR A 299 9.45 17.66 -6.11
CA THR A 299 9.63 17.54 -4.65
C THR A 299 9.53 16.09 -4.18
N LEU A 300 8.64 15.28 -4.76
CA LEU A 300 8.53 13.84 -4.45
C LEU A 300 9.73 13.02 -4.94
N ILE A 301 10.51 13.52 -5.89
CA ILE A 301 11.79 12.89 -6.27
C ILE A 301 12.73 12.89 -5.06
N LEU A 302 12.68 13.88 -4.17
CA LEU A 302 13.52 13.91 -2.96
C LEU A 302 13.18 12.75 -2.02
N LEU A 303 11.91 12.35 -1.97
CA LEU A 303 11.45 11.18 -1.21
C LEU A 303 11.82 9.84 -1.89
N THR A 304 11.75 9.78 -3.22
CA THR A 304 11.84 8.51 -3.98
C THR A 304 13.22 8.23 -4.58
N ALA A 305 14.02 9.24 -4.89
CA ALA A 305 15.36 9.05 -5.45
C ALA A 305 16.29 8.24 -4.53
N PRO A 306 16.33 8.46 -3.20
CA PRO A 306 17.15 7.62 -2.33
C PRO A 306 16.68 6.16 -2.32
N THR A 307 15.38 5.89 -2.48
CA THR A 307 14.84 4.52 -2.53
C THR A 307 15.26 3.76 -3.79
N LEU A 308 15.63 4.48 -4.85
CA LEU A 308 16.18 3.93 -6.09
C LEU A 308 17.67 3.59 -5.97
N VAL A 309 18.43 4.45 -5.30
CA VAL A 309 19.91 4.41 -5.31
C VAL A 309 20.46 3.60 -4.15
N LEU A 310 19.94 3.80 -2.94
CA LEU A 310 20.50 3.22 -1.71
C LEU A 310 20.35 1.69 -1.57
N PRO A 311 19.40 0.98 -2.20
CA PRO A 311 19.40 -0.47 -2.18
C PRO A 311 20.69 -1.08 -2.77
N LEU A 312 21.36 -0.37 -3.69
CA LEU A 312 22.65 -0.81 -4.25
C LEU A 312 23.78 -0.72 -3.22
N LEU A 313 23.68 0.25 -2.31
CA LEU A 313 24.66 0.49 -1.25
C LEU A 313 24.40 -0.36 -0.01
N SER A 314 23.14 -0.75 0.24
CA SER A 314 22.78 -1.55 1.41
C SER A 314 23.50 -2.89 1.42
N GLY A 315 23.64 -3.56 0.27
CA GLY A 315 24.38 -4.83 0.14
C GLY A 315 25.89 -4.71 0.40
N ALA A 316 26.50 -3.55 0.10
CA ALA A 316 27.88 -3.26 0.46
C ALA A 316 28.00 -2.97 1.96
N LEU A 317 27.06 -2.19 2.51
CA LEU A 317 27.02 -1.83 3.92
C LEU A 317 26.86 -3.05 4.83
N THR A 318 26.09 -4.06 4.40
CA THR A 318 25.95 -5.33 5.15
C THR A 318 27.22 -6.17 5.24
N ARG A 319 28.25 -5.88 4.44
CA ARG A 319 29.58 -6.52 4.58
C ARG A 319 30.39 -5.92 5.72
N LEU A 320 30.05 -4.69 6.13
CA LEU A 320 30.75 -3.93 7.16
C LEU A 320 29.98 -3.93 8.49
N VAL A 321 28.65 -3.94 8.42
CA VAL A 321 27.75 -3.82 9.58
C VAL A 321 26.69 -4.91 9.52
N PRO A 322 26.30 -5.53 10.65
CA PRO A 322 25.22 -6.51 10.66
C PRO A 322 23.92 -5.97 10.04
N ALA A 323 23.31 -6.75 9.15
CA ALA A 323 22.08 -6.42 8.44
C ALA A 323 20.93 -5.97 9.37
N THR A 324 20.87 -6.54 10.57
CA THR A 324 19.89 -6.17 11.59
C THR A 324 20.14 -4.78 12.19
N ALA A 325 21.40 -4.36 12.35
CA ALA A 325 21.74 -3.02 12.80
C ALA A 325 21.40 -1.98 11.72
N VAL A 326 21.67 -2.29 10.44
CA VAL A 326 21.25 -1.45 9.30
C VAL A 326 19.72 -1.29 9.27
N THR A 327 18.97 -2.35 9.57
CA THR A 327 17.50 -2.32 9.65
C THR A 327 17.00 -1.41 10.79
N VAL A 328 17.62 -1.45 11.98
CA VAL A 328 17.23 -0.57 13.10
C VAL A 328 17.52 0.89 12.76
N VAL A 329 18.72 1.17 12.25
CA VAL A 329 19.14 2.52 11.85
C VAL A 329 18.19 3.09 10.80
N SER A 330 17.88 2.31 9.77
CA SER A 330 17.02 2.77 8.67
C SER A 330 15.58 3.08 9.13
N VAL A 331 14.96 2.25 9.96
CA VAL A 331 13.63 2.57 10.56
C VAL A 331 13.71 3.80 11.46
N THR A 332 14.82 3.99 12.18
CA THR A 332 15.05 5.18 13.03
C THR A 332 15.16 6.44 12.18
N VAL A 333 15.88 6.36 11.05
CA VAL A 333 15.99 7.45 10.08
C VAL A 333 14.63 7.81 9.49
N VAL A 334 13.76 6.82 9.21
CA VAL A 334 12.37 7.09 8.81
C VAL A 334 11.60 7.84 9.91
N ALA A 335 11.77 7.44 11.18
CA ALA A 335 11.13 8.13 12.31
C ALA A 335 11.57 9.59 12.44
N VAL A 336 12.88 9.85 12.35
CA VAL A 336 13.45 11.20 12.38
C VAL A 336 12.96 12.02 11.19
N GLY A 337 12.97 11.44 9.99
CA GLY A 337 12.47 12.11 8.79
C GLY A 337 10.98 12.47 8.89
N ALA A 338 10.14 11.56 9.41
CA ALA A 338 8.72 11.83 9.63
C ALA A 338 8.48 12.92 10.69
N ALA A 339 9.27 12.92 11.77
CA ALA A 339 9.21 13.99 12.78
C ALA A 339 9.66 15.33 12.20
N TRP A 340 10.75 15.35 11.42
CA TRP A 340 11.26 16.54 10.78
C TRP A 340 10.28 17.09 9.72
N ALA A 341 9.57 16.20 9.01
CA ALA A 341 8.55 16.59 8.06
C ALA A 341 7.41 17.42 8.69
N THR A 342 7.25 17.46 10.01
CA THR A 342 6.27 18.34 10.69
C THR A 342 6.52 19.83 10.44
N VAL A 343 7.70 20.21 9.94
CA VAL A 343 7.99 21.55 9.42
C VAL A 343 7.09 21.94 8.23
N LEU A 344 6.41 20.97 7.60
CA LEU A 344 5.40 21.23 6.58
C LEU A 344 4.42 22.32 7.06
N GLY A 345 4.21 23.29 6.18
CA GLY A 345 3.29 24.41 6.38
C GLY A 345 2.88 25.00 5.04
N PRO A 346 1.91 25.93 5.02
CA PRO A 346 1.40 26.54 3.78
C PRO A 346 2.47 27.31 3.00
N HIS A 347 3.54 27.76 3.67
CA HIS A 347 4.65 28.50 3.08
C HIS A 347 5.93 27.66 2.92
N ALA A 348 5.83 26.33 3.00
CA ALA A 348 6.98 25.46 2.81
C ALA A 348 7.44 25.49 1.35
N ASP A 349 8.73 25.75 1.13
CA ASP A 349 9.37 25.68 -0.18
C ASP A 349 10.06 24.32 -0.39
N THR A 350 10.48 24.02 -1.61
CA THR A 350 11.16 22.74 -1.91
C THR A 350 12.45 22.56 -1.10
N ALA A 351 13.14 23.65 -0.76
CA ALA A 351 14.39 23.61 0.01
C ALA A 351 14.16 23.17 1.47
N THR A 352 13.15 23.72 2.14
CA THR A 352 12.76 23.33 3.50
C THR A 352 12.25 21.89 3.56
N LEU A 353 11.63 21.40 2.48
CA LEU A 353 11.15 20.02 2.38
C LEU A 353 12.23 19.01 1.98
N ALA A 354 13.35 19.46 1.43
CA ALA A 354 14.39 18.56 0.95
C ALA A 354 14.98 17.72 2.07
N GLY A 355 15.34 18.34 3.19
CA GLY A 355 15.89 17.65 4.38
C GLY A 355 15.01 16.50 4.87
N PRO A 356 13.75 16.74 5.27
CA PRO A 356 12.88 15.68 5.77
C PRO A 356 12.57 14.61 4.72
N LEU A 357 12.28 14.98 3.47
CA LEU A 357 11.93 13.99 2.43
C LEU A 357 13.11 13.10 2.04
N LEU A 358 14.31 13.68 1.89
CA LEU A 358 15.53 12.90 1.68
C LEU A 358 15.80 11.98 2.86
N THR A 359 15.60 12.45 4.10
CA THR A 359 15.81 11.63 5.30
C THR A 359 14.88 10.42 5.32
N ILE A 360 13.59 10.62 5.07
CA ILE A 360 12.62 9.51 4.95
C ILE A 360 13.04 8.56 3.82
N GLY A 361 13.33 9.11 2.63
CA GLY A 361 13.75 8.33 1.47
C GLY A 361 15.00 7.50 1.75
N VAL A 362 15.98 8.05 2.48
CA VAL A 362 17.21 7.36 2.85
C VAL A 362 16.92 6.16 3.73
N GLY A 363 16.12 6.33 4.78
CA GLY A 363 15.72 5.24 5.67
C GLY A 363 14.95 4.14 4.92
N VAL A 364 14.00 4.54 4.07
CA VAL A 364 13.24 3.61 3.21
C VAL A 364 14.18 2.85 2.26
N GLY A 365 15.06 3.57 1.56
CA GLY A 365 15.95 3.01 0.53
C GLY A 365 17.00 2.04 1.07
N LEU A 366 17.54 2.30 2.26
CA LEU A 366 18.45 1.37 2.94
C LEU A 366 17.75 0.06 3.33
N SER A 367 16.43 0.08 3.51
CA SER A 367 15.67 -1.05 4.03
C SER A 367 15.02 -1.92 2.98
N ILE A 368 14.44 -1.34 1.92
CA ILE A 368 13.59 -2.08 0.97
C ILE A 368 14.33 -3.28 0.40
N GLY A 369 15.52 -3.09 -0.17
CA GLY A 369 16.32 -4.20 -0.72
C GLY A 369 16.94 -5.10 0.34
N LEU A 370 17.18 -4.57 1.54
CA LEU A 370 17.81 -5.30 2.63
C LEU A 370 16.84 -6.29 3.30
N LEU A 371 15.63 -5.82 3.61
CA LEU A 371 14.61 -6.62 4.28
C LEU A 371 14.22 -7.85 3.47
N ASP A 372 14.17 -7.72 2.14
CA ASP A 372 13.85 -8.84 1.25
C ASP A 372 15.00 -9.87 1.21
N ALA A 373 16.25 -9.42 1.26
CA ALA A 373 17.41 -10.31 1.36
C ALA A 373 17.48 -11.03 2.73
N ILE A 374 17.22 -10.31 3.83
CA ILE A 374 17.20 -10.90 5.18
C ILE A 374 16.01 -11.87 5.30
N ALA A 375 14.85 -11.54 4.74
CA ALA A 375 13.67 -12.39 4.72
C ALA A 375 13.99 -13.79 4.20
N ILE A 376 14.56 -13.84 2.99
CA ILE A 376 14.92 -15.08 2.30
C ILE A 376 16.01 -15.83 3.07
N GLY A 377 17.01 -15.12 3.61
CA GLY A 377 18.09 -15.72 4.38
C GLY A 377 17.70 -16.16 5.81
N SER A 378 16.57 -15.70 6.34
CA SER A 378 16.12 -15.97 7.72
C SER A 378 15.24 -17.21 7.87
N VAL A 379 14.89 -17.85 6.76
CA VAL A 379 14.04 -19.05 6.71
C VAL A 379 14.78 -20.18 5.99
N ALA A 380 14.46 -21.43 6.34
CA ALA A 380 15.04 -22.59 5.65
C ALA A 380 14.74 -22.51 4.14
N PRO A 381 15.60 -23.01 3.24
CA PRO A 381 15.39 -22.93 1.79
C PRO A 381 14.02 -23.45 1.34
N ALA A 382 13.50 -24.50 1.99
CA ALA A 382 12.17 -25.06 1.74
C ALA A 382 11.00 -24.13 2.12
N ARG A 383 11.23 -23.11 2.95
CA ARG A 383 10.23 -22.13 3.43
C ARG A 383 10.50 -20.70 2.91
N ALA A 384 11.46 -20.51 2.01
CA ALA A 384 11.84 -19.21 1.45
C ALA A 384 10.68 -18.47 0.77
N ALA A 385 9.89 -19.19 -0.04
CA ALA A 385 8.72 -18.64 -0.71
C ALA A 385 7.64 -18.19 0.29
N THR A 386 7.39 -18.99 1.34
CA THR A 386 6.43 -18.67 2.40
C THR A 386 6.87 -17.44 3.20
N GLY A 387 8.14 -17.35 3.59
CA GLY A 387 8.69 -16.19 4.30
C GLY A 387 8.61 -14.89 3.50
N ALA A 388 8.94 -14.94 2.21
CA ALA A 388 8.82 -13.79 1.30
C ALA A 388 7.34 -13.37 1.11
N GLY A 389 6.42 -14.34 0.96
CA GLY A 389 4.99 -14.08 0.85
C GLY A 389 4.40 -13.40 2.09
N MET A 390 4.82 -13.82 3.28
CA MET A 390 4.38 -13.20 4.54
C MET A 390 4.82 -11.74 4.67
N ILE A 391 6.07 -11.42 4.30
CA ILE A 391 6.58 -10.05 4.38
C ILE A 391 5.88 -9.15 3.37
N ASN A 392 5.67 -9.63 2.13
CA ASN A 392 4.91 -8.87 1.14
C ASN A 392 3.47 -8.62 1.61
N THR A 393 2.84 -9.65 2.18
CA THR A 393 1.49 -9.50 2.75
C THR A 393 1.45 -8.49 3.90
N ALA A 394 2.44 -8.51 4.80
CA ALA A 394 2.56 -7.52 5.86
C ALA A 394 2.71 -6.10 5.29
N ARG A 395 3.54 -5.92 4.25
CA ARG A 395 3.69 -4.64 3.56
C ARG A 395 2.36 -4.16 2.98
N LEU A 396 1.74 -4.94 2.09
CA LEU A 396 0.49 -4.57 1.41
C LEU A 396 -0.64 -4.28 2.40
N THR A 397 -0.76 -5.08 3.46
CA THR A 397 -1.75 -4.85 4.52
C THR A 397 -1.48 -3.53 5.24
N SER A 398 -0.22 -3.27 5.61
CA SER A 398 0.16 -2.04 6.30
C SER A 398 0.01 -0.80 5.43
N GLU A 399 0.35 -0.86 4.13
CA GLU A 399 0.11 0.22 3.16
C GLU A 399 -1.36 0.60 3.13
N THR A 400 -2.20 -0.41 2.94
CA THR A 400 -3.65 -0.29 2.87
C THR A 400 -4.24 0.35 4.12
N VAL A 401 -3.92 -0.20 5.29
CA VAL A 401 -4.43 0.30 6.58
C VAL A 401 -3.89 1.70 6.85
N ALA A 402 -2.62 1.97 6.55
CA ALA A 402 -2.04 3.30 6.77
C ALA A 402 -2.69 4.38 5.91
N ILE A 403 -2.99 4.10 4.63
CA ILE A 403 -3.73 5.04 3.77
C ILE A 403 -5.09 5.37 4.39
N ALA A 404 -5.82 4.34 4.85
CA ALA A 404 -7.15 4.51 5.45
C ALA A 404 -7.10 5.31 6.75
N VAL A 405 -6.17 5.00 7.65
CA VAL A 405 -5.98 5.71 8.93
C VAL A 405 -5.60 7.17 8.70
N VAL A 406 -4.64 7.43 7.80
CA VAL A 406 -4.23 8.80 7.47
C VAL A 406 -5.38 9.59 6.86
N GLY A 407 -6.13 8.98 5.94
CA GLY A 407 -7.31 9.59 5.34
C GLY A 407 -8.38 9.93 6.38
N ALA A 408 -8.64 9.03 7.33
CA ALA A 408 -9.57 9.25 8.42
C ALA A 408 -9.17 10.41 9.33
N VAL A 409 -7.88 10.49 9.69
CA VAL A 409 -7.34 11.61 10.48
C VAL A 409 -7.51 12.92 9.71
N LEU A 410 -7.07 12.97 8.44
CA LEU A 410 -7.22 14.17 7.61
C LEU A 410 -8.68 14.59 7.47
N ALA A 411 -9.60 13.65 7.20
CA ALA A 411 -11.03 13.90 7.10
C ALA A 411 -11.62 14.47 8.41
N SER A 412 -11.24 13.90 9.56
CA SER A 412 -11.70 14.37 10.88
C SER A 412 -11.24 15.79 11.21
N THR A 413 -10.09 16.22 10.66
CA THR A 413 -9.52 17.56 10.90
C THR A 413 -9.92 18.63 9.90
N THR A 414 -10.55 18.25 8.78
CA THR A 414 -10.83 19.14 7.64
C THR A 414 -12.33 19.34 7.38
N ALA A 415 -13.19 18.68 8.17
CA ALA A 415 -14.62 18.56 7.88
C ALA A 415 -14.92 18.15 6.41
N GLY A 416 -13.99 17.42 5.78
CA GLY A 416 -14.09 17.00 4.38
C GLY A 416 -13.63 18.02 3.32
N ARG A 417 -13.06 19.18 3.69
CA ARG A 417 -12.59 20.21 2.74
C ARG A 417 -11.06 20.27 2.64
N LEU A 418 -10.53 19.92 1.47
CA LEU A 418 -9.08 19.92 1.18
C LEU A 418 -8.39 21.29 1.28
N ALA A 419 -9.16 22.39 1.21
CA ALA A 419 -8.65 23.77 1.25
C ALA A 419 -8.78 24.46 2.63
N ASP A 420 -9.15 23.73 3.68
CA ASP A 420 -9.32 24.29 5.02
C ASP A 420 -7.94 24.47 5.73
N PRO A 421 -7.67 25.59 6.43
CA PRO A 421 -6.50 25.72 7.30
C PRO A 421 -6.30 24.55 8.30
N GLY A 422 -7.36 23.81 8.64
CA GLY A 422 -7.30 22.57 9.43
C GLY A 422 -6.47 21.43 8.80
N PHE A 423 -6.29 21.40 7.47
CA PHE A 423 -5.57 20.34 6.77
C PHE A 423 -4.09 20.26 7.20
N THR A 424 -3.43 21.40 7.39
CA THR A 424 -2.04 21.44 7.85
C THR A 424 -1.91 20.85 9.27
N GLY A 425 -2.89 21.13 10.13
CA GLY A 425 -2.95 20.55 11.48
C GLY A 425 -3.11 19.04 11.46
N GLY A 426 -4.04 18.54 10.63
CA GLY A 426 -4.25 17.10 10.42
C GLY A 426 -3.01 16.40 9.88
N LEU A 427 -2.35 17.00 8.87
CA LEU A 427 -1.14 16.43 8.29
C LEU A 427 0.02 16.40 9.30
N ARG A 428 0.17 17.42 10.15
CA ARG A 428 1.15 17.40 11.24
C ARG A 428 0.86 16.32 12.28
N ALA A 429 -0.41 16.12 12.65
CA ALA A 429 -0.81 15.04 13.56
C ALA A 429 -0.49 13.66 12.97
N VAL A 430 -0.74 13.48 11.67
CA VAL A 430 -0.35 12.27 10.92
C VAL A 430 1.17 12.07 10.96
N LEU A 431 1.95 13.10 10.68
CA LEU A 431 3.42 13.03 10.65
C LEU A 431 4.01 12.68 12.03
N TRP A 432 3.48 13.25 13.11
CA TRP A 432 3.84 12.86 14.48
C TRP A 432 3.46 11.41 14.79
N SER A 433 2.28 10.98 14.34
CA SER A 433 1.82 9.59 14.52
C SER A 433 2.73 8.60 13.76
N MET A 434 3.12 8.94 12.53
CA MET A 434 4.10 8.19 11.73
C MET A 434 5.46 8.13 12.40
N ALA A 435 5.95 9.25 12.93
CA ALA A 435 7.22 9.32 13.65
C ALA A 435 7.18 8.44 14.91
N GLY A 436 6.10 8.52 15.69
CA GLY A 436 5.90 7.69 16.89
C GLY A 436 5.84 6.20 16.55
N LEU A 437 5.07 5.83 15.52
CA LEU A 437 5.00 4.46 15.02
C LEU A 437 6.38 3.93 14.60
N ALA A 438 7.14 4.73 13.84
CA ALA A 438 8.46 4.35 13.37
C ALA A 438 9.49 4.27 14.50
N ALA A 439 9.44 5.18 15.48
CA ALA A 439 10.30 5.12 16.66
C ALA A 439 10.00 3.87 17.51
N ALA A 440 8.72 3.58 17.76
CA ALA A 440 8.30 2.38 18.48
C ALA A 440 8.72 1.10 17.74
N ALA A 441 8.58 1.08 16.41
CA ALA A 441 9.05 -0.02 15.58
C ALA A 441 10.57 -0.16 15.64
N ALA A 442 11.35 0.92 15.56
CA ALA A 442 12.81 0.86 15.67
C ALA A 442 13.25 0.23 17.00
N VAL A 443 12.63 0.63 18.12
CA VAL A 443 12.89 0.03 19.44
C VAL A 443 12.49 -1.45 19.47
N ALA A 444 11.29 -1.78 18.97
CA ALA A 444 10.81 -3.17 18.93
C ALA A 444 11.74 -4.06 18.09
N VAL A 445 12.13 -3.61 16.90
CA VAL A 445 13.07 -4.31 16.02
C VAL A 445 14.41 -4.50 16.73
N ALA A 446 14.95 -3.48 17.39
CA ALA A 446 16.21 -3.58 18.12
C ALA A 446 16.15 -4.62 19.26
N VAL A 447 15.06 -4.63 20.04
CA VAL A 447 14.85 -5.59 21.13
C VAL A 447 14.69 -7.02 20.58
N LEU A 448 13.88 -7.19 19.53
CA LEU A 448 13.61 -8.47 18.92
C LEU A 448 14.87 -9.09 18.27
N VAL A 449 15.68 -8.27 17.61
CA VAL A 449 16.98 -8.67 17.07
C VAL A 449 17.93 -9.15 18.17
N ARG A 450 18.05 -8.38 19.27
CA ARG A 450 18.91 -8.74 20.42
C ARG A 450 18.49 -10.06 21.07
N ARG A 451 17.18 -10.27 21.24
CA ARG A 451 16.62 -11.54 21.77
C ARG A 451 16.89 -12.74 20.86
N GLY A 452 16.85 -12.53 19.54
CA GLY A 452 17.20 -13.57 18.58
C GLY A 452 18.69 -13.93 18.59
N ALA A 453 19.58 -12.97 18.87
CA ALA A 453 21.01 -13.24 19.07
C ALA A 453 21.29 -14.02 20.36
N ALA A 454 20.62 -13.68 21.46
CA ALA A 454 20.79 -14.36 22.74
C ALA A 454 20.31 -15.83 22.74
N ARG A 455 19.36 -16.20 21.87
CA ARG A 455 18.89 -17.59 21.70
C ARG A 455 19.84 -18.45 20.86
N VAL A 456 20.74 -17.83 20.11
CA VAL A 456 21.85 -18.51 19.43
C VAL A 456 23.10 -18.30 20.29
N GLY A 457 23.11 -18.88 21.49
CA GLY A 457 24.29 -18.91 22.36
C GLY A 457 25.35 -19.90 21.86
N PRO A 458 26.61 -19.81 22.32
CA PRO A 458 27.76 -20.51 21.77
C PRO A 458 27.71 -22.02 22.04
N ALA A 459 27.07 -22.78 21.16
CA ALA A 459 27.08 -24.23 21.18
C ALA A 459 26.99 -24.77 19.74
N GLU A 460 28.04 -24.50 18.97
CA GLU A 460 28.55 -25.35 17.88
C GLU A 460 29.91 -24.80 17.45
N THR A 461 30.83 -24.64 18.41
CA THR A 461 32.22 -24.97 18.10
C THR A 461 32.20 -26.45 17.77
N VAL A 462 32.21 -26.76 16.47
CA VAL A 462 32.54 -28.09 15.95
C VAL A 462 33.81 -28.52 16.66
N THR A 463 33.63 -29.39 17.66
CA THR A 463 34.71 -30.10 18.33
C THR A 463 35.43 -30.92 17.27
N ASP A 464 36.74 -30.66 17.14
CA ASP A 464 37.77 -31.51 16.56
C ASP A 464 37.28 -32.52 15.51
N ALA A 465 37.35 -32.12 14.24
CA ALA A 465 37.62 -33.09 13.20
C ALA A 465 39.05 -33.61 13.44
N GLU A 466 39.14 -34.83 13.96
CA GLU A 466 40.37 -35.62 14.07
C GLU A 466 41.24 -35.46 12.80
N PRO A 467 42.57 -35.29 12.95
CA PRO A 467 43.46 -35.39 11.82
C PRO A 467 43.45 -36.85 11.36
N VAL A 468 42.95 -37.10 10.15
CA VAL A 468 43.14 -38.38 9.47
C VAL A 468 44.63 -38.54 9.18
N THR A 469 45.36 -39.09 10.15
CA THR A 469 46.67 -39.71 9.96
C THR A 469 46.47 -41.17 9.59
N GLY A 470 47.02 -41.58 8.44
CA GLY A 470 46.99 -42.94 7.92
C GLY A 470 47.26 -42.96 6.42
N GLN A 471 48.44 -42.53 5.97
CA GLN A 471 49.61 -43.38 5.63
C GLN A 471 49.44 -44.23 4.37
N ALA A 472 50.40 -44.01 3.45
CA ALA A 472 50.61 -44.64 2.15
C ALA A 472 50.91 -46.14 2.21
N ALA A 473 50.64 -46.86 1.10
CA ALA A 473 51.63 -47.65 0.35
C ALA A 473 51.00 -48.49 -0.78
N ALA A 474 51.82 -48.70 -1.82
CA ALA A 474 51.67 -49.55 -3.02
C ALA A 474 50.92 -48.96 -4.22
#